data_AF-A0A1J4JGZ4-F1
#
_entry.id   AF-A0A1J4JGZ4-F1
#
_cell.length_a   1.000
_cell.length_b   1.000
_cell.length_c   1.000
_cell.angle_alpha   90.00
_cell.angle_beta   90.00
_cell.angle_gamma   90.00
#
_symmetry.space_group_name_H-M   'P 1'
#
loop_
_entity.id
_entity.type
_entity.pdbx_description
1 polymer ?
#
loop_
_entity_poly.entity_id
_entity_poly.type
_entity_poly.pdbx_seq_one_letter_code
_entity_poly.pdbx_strand_id
1 'polypeptide(L)'
;MPRKGKAKVDPSLSRRCSSEKDVVKNLIGNFDAKNSNGAKLIKEFFNDRPIEKISRKSLLALSQVIGPLIETKVPRNYQRSKELIIKWFDENEHSIRQRKCYISVKFNENESMNDFSKEI
;
A
#
# COMPACT_ATOMS: atom_id res chain seq x y z
N MET A 1 16.37 16.97 41.37
CA MET A 1 16.29 15.71 40.58
C MET A 1 14.93 15.66 39.88
N PRO A 2 14.85 15.52 38.55
CA PRO A 2 13.55 15.41 37.88
C PRO A 2 12.90 14.06 38.20
N ARG A 3 11.64 14.09 38.67
CA ARG A 3 10.86 12.88 38.97
C ARG A 3 10.48 12.19 37.66
N LYS A 4 11.00 10.98 37.41
CA LYS A 4 10.55 10.12 36.30
C LYS A 4 9.08 9.76 36.51
N GLY A 5 8.19 10.32 35.69
CA GLY A 5 6.78 9.91 35.66
C GLY A 5 6.67 8.43 35.29
N LYS A 6 5.82 7.68 36.00
CA LYS A 6 5.52 6.28 35.68
C LYS A 6 4.94 6.21 34.27
N ALA A 7 5.41 5.26 33.47
CA ALA A 7 4.89 5.04 32.11
C ALA A 7 3.39 4.71 32.20
N LYS A 8 2.57 5.42 31.42
CA LYS A 8 1.09 5.27 31.41
C LYS A 8 0.61 3.99 30.71
N VAL A 9 1.50 3.26 30.04
CA VAL A 9 1.16 2.13 29.17
C VAL A 9 2.13 0.99 29.45
N ASP A 10 1.61 -0.24 29.39
CA ASP A 10 2.41 -1.46 29.49
C ASP A 10 3.61 -1.41 28.51
N PRO A 11 4.84 -1.69 28.96
CA PRO A 11 6.03 -1.70 28.10
C PRO A 11 5.89 -2.56 26.85
N SER A 12 5.15 -3.68 26.91
CA SER A 12 4.88 -4.57 25.77
C SER A 12 4.01 -3.93 24.70
N LEU A 13 3.19 -2.94 25.07
CA LEU A 13 2.31 -2.16 24.18
C LEU A 13 2.91 -0.79 23.82
N SER A 14 4.13 -0.52 24.28
CA SER A 14 4.86 0.69 23.91
C SER A 14 5.17 0.69 22.42
N ARG A 15 4.99 1.84 21.75
CA ARG A 15 5.47 2.07 20.36
C ARG A 15 6.97 1.85 20.19
N ARG A 16 7.72 1.81 21.30
CA ARG A 16 9.15 1.51 21.34
C ARG A 16 9.43 -0.01 21.25
N CYS A 17 8.44 -0.84 21.58
CA CYS A 17 8.55 -2.30 21.65
C CYS A 17 7.72 -3.02 20.58
N SER A 18 6.62 -2.43 20.06
CA SER A 18 5.96 -2.94 18.85
C SER A 18 6.56 -2.25 17.62
N SER A 19 7.40 -2.97 16.87
CA SER A 19 7.97 -2.42 15.65
C SER A 19 6.89 -2.27 14.57
N GLU A 20 7.08 -1.35 13.62
CA GLU A 20 6.18 -1.23 12.47
C GLU A 20 6.05 -2.55 11.70
N LYS A 21 7.10 -3.37 11.72
CA LYS A 21 7.12 -4.72 11.15
C LYS A 21 6.13 -5.66 11.85
N ASP A 22 6.02 -5.60 13.17
CA ASP A 22 5.10 -6.48 13.93
C ASP A 22 3.65 -6.12 13.65
N VAL A 23 3.35 -4.81 13.56
CA VAL A 23 2.01 -4.33 13.18
C VAL A 23 1.64 -4.80 11.78
N VAL A 24 2.57 -4.69 10.83
CA VAL A 24 2.35 -5.15 9.45
C VAL A 24 2.15 -6.67 9.43
N LYS A 25 2.98 -7.43 10.13
CA LYS A 25 2.87 -8.91 10.21
C LYS A 25 1.53 -9.35 10.79
N ASN A 26 1.07 -8.70 11.86
CA ASN A 26 -0.23 -8.99 12.48
C ASN A 26 -1.40 -8.66 11.54
N LEU A 27 -1.32 -7.54 10.80
CA LEU A 27 -2.36 -7.15 9.86
C LEU A 27 -2.39 -8.03 8.61
N ILE A 28 -1.23 -8.51 8.14
CA ILE A 28 -1.15 -9.43 7.00
C ILE A 28 -1.66 -10.81 7.39
N GLY A 29 -1.20 -11.36 8.53
CA GLY A 29 -1.54 -12.71 8.96
C GLY A 29 -1.04 -13.75 7.96
N ASN A 30 -1.97 -14.55 7.42
CA ASN A 30 -1.69 -15.61 6.43
C ASN A 30 -2.01 -15.19 4.99
N PHE A 31 -2.14 -13.89 4.72
CA PHE A 31 -2.49 -13.40 3.39
C PHE A 31 -1.32 -13.58 2.40
N ASP A 32 -1.56 -14.34 1.34
CA ASP A 32 -0.61 -14.45 0.22
C ASP A 32 -0.87 -13.37 -0.82
N ALA A 33 -0.06 -12.30 -0.75
CA ALA A 33 -0.18 -11.17 -1.67
C ALA A 33 0.07 -11.56 -3.14
N LYS A 34 0.87 -12.60 -3.44
CA LYS A 34 1.24 -12.93 -4.82
C LYS A 34 0.11 -13.57 -5.61
N ASN A 35 -0.66 -14.44 -4.95
CA ASN A 35 -1.73 -15.21 -5.57
C ASN A 35 -3.14 -14.65 -5.32
N SER A 36 -3.24 -13.53 -4.61
CA SER A 36 -4.50 -12.84 -4.29
C SER A 36 -5.27 -12.35 -5.54
N ASN A 37 -6.58 -12.15 -5.40
CA ASN A 37 -7.39 -11.55 -6.45
C ASN A 37 -7.08 -10.06 -6.60
N GLY A 38 -6.76 -9.39 -5.49
CA GLY A 38 -6.25 -8.01 -5.48
C GLY A 38 -5.00 -7.86 -6.36
N ALA A 39 -4.09 -8.83 -6.32
CA ALA A 39 -2.91 -8.86 -7.21
C ALA A 39 -3.28 -8.96 -8.69
N LYS A 40 -4.26 -9.80 -9.05
CA LYS A 40 -4.76 -9.91 -10.42
C LYS A 40 -5.41 -8.61 -10.89
N LEU A 41 -6.25 -8.01 -10.04
CA LEU A 41 -6.91 -6.74 -10.32
C LEU A 41 -5.90 -5.60 -10.55
N ILE A 42 -4.84 -5.54 -9.74
CA ILE A 42 -3.74 -4.59 -9.94
C ILE A 42 -3.05 -4.83 -11.29
N LYS A 43 -2.74 -6.08 -11.66
CA LYS A 43 -2.16 -6.36 -12.99
C LYS A 43 -3.04 -5.85 -14.12
N GLU A 44 -4.36 -6.06 -14.01
CA GLU A 44 -5.33 -5.55 -14.99
C GLU A 44 -5.29 -4.01 -15.11
N PHE A 45 -5.10 -3.27 -14.01
CA PHE A 45 -4.97 -1.81 -14.06
C PHE A 45 -3.64 -1.34 -14.65
N PHE A 46 -2.57 -2.11 -14.48
CA PHE A 46 -1.21 -1.75 -14.87
C PHE A 46 -0.78 -2.38 -16.21
N ASN A 47 -1.73 -2.79 -17.06
CA ASN A 47 -1.48 -3.45 -18.35
C ASN A 47 -0.57 -4.68 -18.21
N ASP A 48 -0.92 -5.59 -17.30
CA ASP A 48 -0.22 -6.86 -17.03
C ASP A 48 1.24 -6.74 -16.57
N ARG A 49 1.66 -5.56 -16.09
CA ARG A 49 2.98 -5.40 -15.49
C ARG A 49 3.14 -6.29 -14.25
N PRO A 50 4.34 -6.89 -14.05
CA PRO A 50 4.62 -7.67 -12.86
C PRO A 50 4.55 -6.78 -11.62
N ILE A 51 3.85 -7.27 -10.59
CA ILE A 51 3.63 -6.54 -9.33
C ILE A 51 4.93 -6.08 -8.71
N GLU A 52 6.00 -6.86 -8.82
CA GLU A 52 7.33 -6.56 -8.29
C GLU A 52 7.88 -5.24 -8.84
N LYS A 53 7.65 -4.94 -10.12
CA LYS A 53 8.09 -3.69 -10.77
C LYS A 53 7.22 -2.48 -10.39
N ILE A 54 6.02 -2.70 -9.87
CA ILE A 54 5.13 -1.62 -9.46
C ILE A 54 5.60 -1.04 -8.12
N SER A 55 5.86 0.27 -8.08
CA SER A 55 6.28 0.92 -6.84
C SER A 55 5.14 0.99 -5.82
N ARG A 56 5.48 0.99 -4.51
CA ARG A 56 4.49 1.24 -3.44
C ARG A 56 3.76 2.56 -3.63
N LYS A 57 4.48 3.60 -4.08
CA LYS A 57 3.91 4.93 -4.33
C LYS A 57 2.84 4.89 -5.41
N SER A 58 3.08 4.16 -6.51
CA SER A 58 2.10 3.99 -7.59
C SER A 58 0.85 3.26 -7.12
N LEU A 59 0.99 2.21 -6.31
CA LEU A 59 -0.15 1.50 -5.72
C LEU A 59 -0.93 2.38 -4.74
N LEU A 60 -0.23 3.17 -3.93
CA LEU A 60 -0.86 4.11 -3.01
C LEU A 60 -1.64 5.19 -3.78
N ALA A 61 -1.04 5.77 -4.82
CA ALA A 61 -1.72 6.76 -5.68
C ALA A 61 -2.98 6.15 -6.32
N LEU A 62 -2.88 4.94 -6.85
CA LEU A 62 -4.05 4.24 -7.40
C LEU A 62 -5.13 4.04 -6.34
N SER A 63 -4.77 3.61 -5.13
CA SER A 63 -5.72 3.40 -4.03
C SER A 63 -6.38 4.71 -3.56
N GLN A 64 -5.68 5.85 -3.66
CA GLN A 64 -6.22 7.17 -3.36
C GLN A 64 -7.19 7.67 -4.43
N VAL A 65 -7.02 7.26 -5.69
CA VAL A 65 -7.98 7.55 -6.77
C VAL A 65 -9.21 6.64 -6.65
N ILE A 66 -8.99 5.36 -6.35
CA ILE A 66 -10.07 4.37 -6.28
C ILE A 66 -10.91 4.51 -5.01
N GLY A 67 -10.29 4.82 -3.87
CA GLY A 67 -10.99 4.91 -2.59
C GLY A 67 -12.24 5.79 -2.62
N PRO A 68 -12.15 7.05 -3.11
CA PRO A 68 -13.31 7.91 -3.31
C PRO A 68 -14.35 7.32 -4.28
N LEU A 69 -13.91 6.61 -5.34
CA LEU A 69 -14.81 6.01 -6.31
C LEU A 69 -15.65 4.88 -5.72
N ILE A 70 -15.11 4.11 -4.77
CA ILE A 70 -15.84 3.04 -4.07
C ILE A 70 -16.37 3.49 -2.70
N GLU A 71 -16.25 4.78 -2.36
CA GLU A 71 -16.60 5.37 -1.05
C GLU A 71 -15.88 4.73 0.15
N THR A 72 -14.78 4.00 -0.09
CA THR A 72 -13.96 3.36 0.92
C THR A 72 -12.63 4.09 1.07
N LYS A 73 -12.37 4.67 2.24
CA LYS A 73 -11.07 5.28 2.54
C LYS A 73 -10.03 4.21 2.82
N VAL A 74 -8.85 4.35 2.22
CA VAL A 74 -7.69 3.50 2.51
C VAL A 74 -7.18 3.84 3.92
N PRO A 75 -7.29 2.93 4.90
CA PRO A 75 -6.87 3.25 6.26
C PRO A 75 -5.36 3.46 6.32
N ARG A 76 -4.89 4.38 7.19
CA ARG A 76 -3.46 4.72 7.31
C ARG A 76 -2.56 3.50 7.54
N ASN A 77 -3.06 2.46 8.20
CA ASN A 77 -2.30 1.24 8.44
C ASN A 77 -2.01 0.46 7.16
N TYR A 78 -2.96 0.43 6.23
CA TYR A 78 -2.82 -0.28 4.96
C TYR A 78 -1.83 0.41 4.01
N GLN A 79 -1.61 1.72 4.16
CA GLN A 79 -0.67 2.49 3.35
C GLN A 79 0.81 2.22 3.66
N ARG A 80 1.11 1.52 4.77
CA ARG A 80 2.48 1.32 5.29
C ARG A 80 3.29 0.30 4.49
N SER A 81 2.66 -0.76 4.01
CA SER A 81 3.31 -1.85 3.26
C SER A 81 2.65 -2.08 1.91
N LYS A 82 3.45 -2.46 0.92
CA LYS A 82 2.96 -2.85 -0.41
C LYS A 82 1.95 -4.00 -0.34
N GLU A 83 2.26 -4.99 0.51
CA GLU A 83 1.42 -6.18 0.71
C GLU A 83 0.06 -5.82 1.34
N LEU A 84 0.06 -4.87 2.27
CA LEU A 84 -1.18 -4.38 2.86
C LEU A 84 -2.02 -3.62 1.83
N ILE A 85 -1.41 -2.80 0.96
CA ILE A 85 -2.16 -2.15 -0.12
C ILE A 85 -2.82 -3.20 -1.02
N ILE A 86 -2.08 -4.26 -1.39
CA ILE A 86 -2.64 -5.38 -2.18
C ILE A 86 -3.79 -6.06 -1.44
N LYS A 87 -3.65 -6.28 -0.12
CA LYS A 87 -4.73 -6.82 0.72
C LYS A 87 -5.97 -5.93 0.71
N TRP A 88 -5.81 -4.61 0.77
CA TRP A 88 -6.95 -3.69 0.66
C TRP A 88 -7.65 -3.81 -0.70
N PHE A 89 -6.89 -3.97 -1.78
CA PHE A 89 -7.44 -4.23 -3.11
C PHE A 89 -8.20 -5.55 -3.20
N ASP A 90 -7.72 -6.58 -2.50
CA ASP A 90 -8.36 -7.89 -2.41
C ASP A 90 -9.69 -7.82 -1.64
N GLU A 91 -9.69 -7.16 -0.47
CA GLU A 91 -10.89 -6.96 0.36
C GLU A 91 -11.97 -6.15 -0.36
N ASN A 92 -11.59 -5.25 -1.27
CA ASN A 92 -12.51 -4.38 -2.00
C ASN A 92 -12.70 -4.79 -3.49
N GLU A 93 -12.24 -5.98 -3.89
CA GLU A 93 -12.21 -6.40 -5.29
C GLU A 93 -13.58 -6.22 -5.97
N HIS A 94 -14.64 -6.66 -5.31
CA HIS A 94 -15.99 -6.63 -5.85
C HIS A 94 -16.45 -5.21 -6.19
N SER A 95 -16.28 -4.27 -5.26
CA SER A 95 -16.65 -2.87 -5.45
C SER A 95 -15.81 -2.20 -6.53
N ILE A 96 -14.52 -2.55 -6.61
CA ILE A 96 -13.62 -1.98 -7.61
C ILE A 96 -13.96 -2.50 -9.00
N ARG A 97 -14.25 -3.80 -9.16
CA ARG A 97 -14.63 -4.39 -10.46
C ARG A 97 -15.87 -3.72 -11.05
N GLN A 98 -16.87 -3.42 -10.23
CA GLN A 98 -18.10 -2.75 -10.69
C GLN A 98 -17.84 -1.36 -11.30
N ARG A 99 -16.81 -0.66 -10.82
CA ARG A 99 -16.47 0.72 -11.23
C ARG A 99 -15.23 0.79 -12.11
N LYS A 100 -14.62 -0.35 -12.44
CA LYS A 100 -13.39 -0.45 -13.22
C LYS A 100 -13.48 0.25 -14.58
N CYS A 101 -14.65 0.20 -15.23
CA CYS A 101 -14.89 0.81 -16.54
C CYS A 101 -14.65 2.33 -16.58
N TYR A 102 -14.66 3.00 -15.43
CA TYR A 102 -14.45 4.44 -15.33
C TYR A 102 -12.98 4.83 -15.09
N ILE A 103 -12.06 3.86 -14.98
CA ILE A 103 -10.67 4.10 -14.61
C ILE A 103 -9.76 3.59 -15.72
N SER A 104 -8.96 4.50 -16.29
CA SER A 104 -7.87 4.16 -17.20
C SER A 104 -6.56 4.69 -16.63
N VAL A 105 -5.59 3.80 -16.41
CA VAL A 105 -4.26 4.18 -15.91
C VAL A 105 -3.30 4.22 -17.09
N LYS A 106 -2.74 5.41 -17.38
CA LYS A 106 -1.69 5.60 -18.37
C LYS A 106 -0.37 5.89 -17.66
N PHE A 107 0.68 5.18 -18.06
CA PHE A 107 2.04 5.44 -17.60
C PHE A 107 2.74 6.33 -18.63
N ASN A 108 3.29 7.45 -18.18
CA ASN A 108 4.26 8.21 -18.95
C ASN A 108 5.64 7.65 -18.64
N GLU A 109 6.30 7.03 -19.63
CA GLU A 109 7.65 6.47 -19.49
C GLU A 109 8.76 7.54 -19.55
N ASN A 110 8.45 8.80 -19.24
CA ASN A 110 9.33 9.95 -19.51
C ASN A 110 10.28 10.32 -18.34
N GLU A 111 10.39 9.51 -17.28
CA GLU A 111 11.25 9.82 -16.12
C GLU A 111 12.42 8.84 -15.94
N SER A 112 13.11 8.48 -17.03
CA SER A 112 14.33 7.67 -16.93
C SER A 112 15.47 8.13 -17.83
N MET A 113 15.72 9.45 -17.95
CA MET A 113 16.97 10.01 -18.51
C MET A 113 17.21 11.47 -18.06
N ASN A 114 17.39 11.75 -16.76
CA ASN A 114 17.89 13.09 -16.39
C ASN A 114 18.83 13.20 -15.17
N ASP A 115 19.26 12.08 -14.57
CA ASP A 115 20.08 12.12 -13.34
C ASP A 115 21.56 11.70 -13.53
N PHE A 116 22.04 11.50 -14.77
CA PHE A 116 23.46 11.14 -15.02
C PHE A 116 24.28 12.18 -15.78
N SER A 117 23.76 13.38 -16.05
CA SER A 117 24.47 14.40 -16.84
C SER A 117 24.98 15.61 -16.05
N LYS A 118 25.09 15.51 -14.72
CA LYS A 118 25.75 16.54 -13.90
C LYS A 118 26.91 15.95 -13.12
N GLU A 119 28.04 15.79 -13.79
CA GLU A 119 29.40 15.88 -13.23
C GLU A 119 30.38 15.84 -14.43
N ILE A 120 30.71 17.02 -14.95
CA ILE A 120 31.96 17.31 -15.65
C ILE A 120 32.73 18.25 -14.73
#